data_AF-A0A259MFH4-F1
#
_entry.id   AF-A0A259MFH4-F1
#
_cell.length_a   1.000
_cell.length_b   1.000
_cell.length_c   1.000
_cell.angle_alpha   90.00
_cell.angle_beta   90.00
_cell.angle_gamma   90.00
#
_symmetry.space_group_name_H-M   'P 1'
#
loop_
_entity.id
_entity.type
_entity.pdbx_description
1 polymer ?
#
loop_
_entity_poly.entity_id
_entity_poly.type
_entity_poly.pdbx_seq_one_letter_code
_entity_poly.pdbx_strand_id
1 'polypeptide(L)'
;MKQSLFESRHQPDWDAFNSQLEALERGKAEAQTCQSFAARYRQLCQHLALAQARGYSSHLIDQLQQLAMRGHQQFYRHRSHLGAQTIRFLFGGFPRLVRSEWRSVCVASLLFFGSLALMGLLTYLYPELIFSLVSADQVSEMERMYDPDARRLGRFSERGSGEDWVMFGFYIMNNIGIAFQTFASGLLLGLGSLFFLLFNGLMIGAVAGHLTRIGYGEPFWSFVIGHGAFELTAIALAGAAGFKLGWALLAPGRLTRSEALRLAA
;
A
#
# COMPACT_ATOMS: atom_id res chain seq x y z
N MET A 1 14.04 -26.39 -53.21
CA MET A 1 12.72 -25.77 -53.49
C MET A 1 12.95 -24.31 -53.86
N LYS A 2 12.38 -23.82 -54.96
CA LYS A 2 12.45 -22.40 -55.34
C LYS A 2 11.69 -21.55 -54.31
N GLN A 3 12.13 -20.31 -54.07
CA GLN A 3 11.56 -19.42 -53.05
C GLN A 3 10.05 -19.22 -53.23
N SER A 4 9.57 -18.98 -54.45
CA SER A 4 8.14 -18.78 -54.73
C SER A 4 7.25 -19.96 -54.32
N LEU A 5 7.76 -21.19 -54.41
CA LEU A 5 7.06 -22.40 -53.98
C LEU A 5 7.12 -22.58 -52.45
N PHE A 6 8.18 -22.08 -51.81
CA PHE A 6 8.29 -22.04 -50.35
C PHE A 6 7.28 -21.07 -49.74
N GLU A 7 7.21 -19.86 -50.30
CA GLU A 7 6.24 -18.84 -49.91
C GLU A 7 4.81 -19.33 -50.12
N SER A 8 4.45 -19.79 -51.31
CA SER A 8 3.07 -20.24 -51.57
C SER A 8 2.60 -21.38 -50.66
N ARG A 9 3.53 -22.25 -50.23
CA ARG A 9 3.24 -23.38 -49.35
C ARG A 9 3.06 -22.98 -47.88
N HIS A 10 3.84 -22.01 -47.40
CA HIS A 10 3.93 -21.70 -45.96
C HIS A 10 3.31 -20.34 -45.58
N GLN A 11 2.97 -19.48 -46.56
CA GLN A 11 2.28 -18.22 -46.33
C GLN A 11 1.01 -18.37 -45.47
N PRO A 12 0.14 -19.38 -45.69
CA PRO A 12 -1.06 -19.56 -44.86
C PRO A 12 -0.74 -19.82 -43.39
N ASP A 13 0.37 -20.51 -43.10
CA ASP A 13 0.82 -20.78 -41.73
C ASP A 13 1.28 -19.49 -41.04
N TRP A 14 2.00 -18.63 -41.77
CA TRP A 14 2.50 -17.35 -41.27
C TRP A 14 1.35 -16.36 -41.00
N ASP A 15 0.38 -16.27 -41.91
CA ASP A 15 -0.79 -15.40 -41.76
C ASP A 15 -1.67 -15.82 -40.58
N ALA A 16 -1.86 -17.13 -40.40
CA ALA A 16 -2.58 -17.67 -39.26
C ALA A 16 -1.85 -17.41 -37.93
N PHE A 17 -0.52 -17.53 -37.92
CA PHE A 17 0.28 -17.17 -36.74
C PHE A 17 0.22 -15.67 -36.45
N ASN A 18 0.31 -14.81 -37.46
CA ASN A 18 0.19 -13.36 -37.27
C ASN A 18 -1.20 -12.97 -36.71
N SER A 19 -2.27 -13.59 -37.22
CA SER A 19 -3.64 -13.35 -36.73
C SER A 19 -3.82 -13.77 -35.26
N GLN A 20 -3.25 -14.91 -34.89
CA GLN A 20 -3.22 -15.41 -33.51
C GLN A 20 -2.40 -14.49 -32.59
N LEU A 21 -1.26 -14.02 -33.09
CA LEU A 21 -0.38 -13.08 -32.40
C LEU A 21 -1.07 -11.72 -32.15
N GLU A 22 -1.79 -11.17 -33.14
CA GLU A 22 -2.58 -9.95 -32.98
C GLU A 22 -3.69 -10.10 -31.92
N ALA A 23 -4.36 -11.25 -31.86
CA ALA A 23 -5.36 -11.54 -30.83
C ALA A 23 -4.75 -11.59 -29.42
N LEU A 24 -3.55 -12.19 -29.28
CA LEU A 24 -2.77 -12.25 -28.04
C LEU A 24 -2.25 -10.87 -27.61
N GLU A 25 -1.81 -10.04 -28.55
CA GLU A 25 -1.37 -8.66 -28.33
C GLU A 25 -2.51 -7.77 -27.83
N ARG A 26 -3.71 -7.91 -28.41
CA ARG A 26 -4.93 -7.19 -28.01
C ARG A 26 -5.59 -7.73 -26.74
N GLY A 27 -5.06 -8.80 -26.15
CA GLY A 27 -5.56 -9.37 -24.89
C GLY A 27 -6.91 -10.09 -24.99
N LYS A 28 -7.34 -10.49 -26.20
CA LYS A 28 -8.63 -11.17 -26.46
C LYS A 28 -8.49 -12.69 -26.61
N ALA A 29 -7.35 -13.26 -26.25
CA ALA A 29 -7.06 -14.66 -26.49
C ALA A 29 -7.63 -15.57 -25.39
N GLU A 30 -8.42 -16.56 -25.79
CA GLU A 30 -8.91 -17.66 -24.96
C GLU A 30 -7.78 -18.67 -24.63
N ALA A 31 -7.92 -19.42 -23.54
CA ALA A 31 -6.92 -20.38 -23.06
C ALA A 31 -6.55 -21.46 -24.10
N GLN A 32 -7.47 -21.79 -25.01
CA GLN A 32 -7.28 -22.78 -26.07
C GLN A 32 -6.35 -22.26 -27.19
N THR A 33 -6.34 -20.95 -27.41
CA THR A 33 -5.43 -20.25 -28.34
C THR A 33 -3.97 -20.30 -27.85
N CYS A 34 -3.72 -20.50 -26.55
CA CYS A 34 -2.35 -20.62 -26.02
C CYS A 34 -1.69 -21.97 -26.29
N GLN A 35 -2.45 -23.06 -26.44
CA GLN A 35 -1.88 -24.41 -26.62
C GLN A 35 -1.24 -24.61 -28.00
N SER A 36 -1.88 -24.09 -29.06
CA SER A 36 -1.37 -24.20 -30.44
C SER A 36 -0.27 -23.18 -30.78
N PHE A 37 -0.14 -22.12 -29.98
CA PHE A 37 0.81 -21.02 -30.20
C PHE A 37 2.28 -21.50 -30.16
N ALA A 38 2.64 -22.36 -29.20
CA ALA A 38 4.00 -22.89 -29.08
C ALA A 38 4.41 -23.81 -30.24
N ALA A 39 3.48 -24.63 -30.73
CA ALA A 39 3.73 -25.46 -31.90
C ALA A 39 3.97 -24.60 -33.16
N ARG A 40 3.09 -23.62 -33.40
CA ARG A 40 3.20 -22.70 -34.54
C ARG A 40 4.43 -21.81 -34.48
N TYR A 41 4.82 -21.35 -33.29
CA TYR A 41 6.06 -20.58 -33.09
C TYR A 41 7.31 -21.39 -33.44
N ARG A 42 7.40 -22.64 -32.97
CA ARG A 42 8.53 -23.53 -33.34
C ARG A 42 8.59 -23.77 -34.85
N GLN A 43 7.44 -23.96 -35.49
CA GLN A 43 7.35 -24.13 -36.94
C GLN A 43 7.80 -22.86 -37.69
N LEU A 44 7.43 -21.67 -37.22
CA LEU A 44 7.92 -20.40 -37.76
C LEU A 44 9.44 -20.27 -37.63
N CYS A 45 10.03 -20.62 -36.47
CA CYS A 45 11.48 -20.62 -36.29
C CYS A 45 12.18 -21.60 -37.23
N GLN A 46 11.59 -22.77 -37.49
CA GLN A 46 12.10 -23.74 -38.45
C GLN A 46 12.05 -23.18 -39.89
N HIS A 47 10.97 -22.49 -40.26
CA HIS A 47 10.85 -21.83 -41.57
C HIS A 47 11.87 -20.71 -41.73
N LEU A 48 12.10 -19.90 -40.69
CA LEU A 48 13.14 -18.86 -40.68
C LEU A 48 14.54 -19.45 -40.85
N ALA A 49 14.89 -20.48 -40.09
CA ALA A 49 16.19 -21.15 -40.19
C ALA A 49 16.41 -21.77 -41.58
N LEU A 50 15.37 -22.36 -42.17
CA LEU A 50 15.43 -22.92 -43.52
C LEU A 50 15.59 -21.84 -44.60
N ALA A 51 14.91 -20.70 -44.44
CA ALA A 51 15.03 -19.56 -45.36
C ALA A 51 16.43 -18.94 -45.33
N GLN A 52 17.02 -18.80 -44.12
CA GLN A 52 18.40 -18.34 -43.93
C GLN A 52 19.41 -19.33 -44.53
N ALA A 53 19.28 -20.62 -44.24
CA ALA A 53 20.20 -21.65 -44.73
C ALA A 53 20.19 -21.78 -46.27
N ARG A 54 19.08 -21.43 -46.93
CA ARG A 54 18.95 -21.47 -48.39
C ARG A 54 19.27 -20.14 -49.08
N GLY A 55 19.56 -19.08 -48.32
CA GLY A 55 19.85 -17.76 -48.88
C GLY A 55 18.69 -17.17 -49.68
N TYR A 56 17.45 -17.32 -49.20
CA TYR A 56 16.30 -16.64 -49.80
C TYR A 56 16.40 -15.11 -49.64
N SER A 57 15.52 -14.37 -50.31
CA SER A 57 15.57 -12.90 -50.31
C SER A 57 15.55 -12.31 -48.89
N SER A 58 16.25 -11.20 -48.71
CA SER A 58 16.29 -10.46 -47.44
C SER A 58 14.89 -10.09 -46.96
N HIS A 59 14.00 -9.68 -47.88
CA HIS A 59 12.61 -9.35 -47.56
C HIS A 59 11.86 -10.49 -46.86
N LEU A 60 12.01 -11.73 -47.33
CA LEU A 60 11.34 -12.88 -46.71
C LEU A 60 11.93 -13.18 -45.33
N ILE A 61 13.26 -13.12 -45.20
CA ILE A 61 13.94 -13.37 -43.93
C ILE A 61 13.52 -12.34 -42.88
N ASP A 62 13.49 -11.05 -43.25
CA ASP A 62 13.09 -9.95 -42.37
C ASP A 62 11.64 -10.11 -41.89
N GLN A 63 10.73 -10.48 -42.79
CA GLN A 63 9.33 -10.74 -42.43
C GLN A 63 9.19 -11.86 -41.38
N LEU A 64 9.84 -13.01 -41.62
CA LEU A 64 9.80 -14.14 -40.70
C LEU A 64 10.49 -13.83 -39.36
N GLN A 65 11.58 -13.06 -39.40
CA GLN A 65 12.29 -12.61 -38.21
C GLN A 65 11.43 -11.67 -37.36
N GLN A 66 10.70 -10.72 -37.97
CA GLN A 66 9.78 -9.85 -37.25
C GLN A 66 8.66 -10.63 -36.56
N LEU A 67 8.05 -11.60 -37.26
CA LEU A 67 7.05 -12.49 -36.66
C LEU A 67 7.62 -13.31 -35.51
N ALA A 68 8.84 -13.84 -35.65
CA ALA A 68 9.50 -14.60 -34.61
C ALA A 68 9.84 -13.74 -33.38
N MET A 69 10.28 -12.50 -33.56
CA MET A 69 10.55 -11.57 -32.46
C MET A 69 9.28 -11.23 -31.68
N ARG A 70 8.18 -10.87 -32.37
CA ARG A 70 6.89 -10.59 -31.71
C ARG A 70 6.36 -11.82 -30.97
N GLY A 71 6.49 -13.00 -31.58
CA GLY A 71 6.14 -14.27 -30.95
C GLY A 71 6.95 -14.55 -29.67
N HIS A 72 8.26 -14.29 -29.71
CA HIS A 72 9.16 -14.43 -28.57
C HIS A 72 8.77 -13.49 -27.42
N GLN A 73 8.46 -12.23 -27.72
CA GLN A 73 8.01 -11.26 -26.73
C GLN A 73 6.73 -11.70 -26.01
N GLN A 74 5.81 -12.38 -26.71
CA GLN A 74 4.61 -12.93 -26.06
C GLN A 74 4.88 -14.14 -25.17
N PHE A 75 5.83 -15.01 -25.54
CA PHE A 75 6.25 -16.12 -24.67
C PHE A 75 6.82 -15.64 -23.34
N TYR A 76 7.63 -14.60 -23.38
CA TYR A 76 8.32 -14.07 -22.21
C TYR A 76 7.61 -12.85 -21.60
N ARG A 77 6.36 -12.58 -22.01
CA ARG A 77 5.57 -11.51 -21.43
C ARG A 77 5.26 -11.84 -19.97
N HIS A 78 6.04 -11.27 -19.07
CA HIS A 78 5.80 -11.31 -17.64
C HIS A 78 4.54 -10.49 -17.32
N ARG A 79 3.36 -11.12 -17.45
CA ARG A 79 2.11 -10.55 -16.91
C ARG A 79 2.09 -10.74 -15.39
N SER A 80 3.03 -10.13 -14.68
CA SER A 80 2.80 -9.86 -13.26
C SER A 80 1.70 -8.79 -13.22
N HIS A 81 0.46 -9.22 -13.05
CA HIS A 81 -0.65 -8.29 -12.83
C HIS A 81 -0.44 -7.65 -11.46
N LEU A 82 0.47 -6.67 -11.35
CA LEU A 82 0.78 -5.96 -10.11
C LEU A 82 -0.52 -5.46 -9.47
N GLY A 83 -1.45 -4.91 -10.26
CA GLY A 83 -2.78 -4.52 -9.76
C GLY A 83 -3.59 -5.69 -9.15
N ALA A 84 -3.65 -6.83 -9.82
CA ALA A 84 -4.37 -8.01 -9.29
C ALA A 84 -3.67 -8.63 -8.07
N GLN A 85 -2.35 -8.51 -7.97
CA GLN A 85 -1.58 -8.94 -6.79
C GLN A 85 -1.79 -7.99 -5.61
N THR A 86 -1.76 -6.68 -5.84
CA THR A 86 -2.03 -5.66 -4.80
C THR A 86 -3.44 -5.78 -4.26
N ILE A 87 -4.46 -5.94 -5.11
CA ILE A 87 -5.85 -6.15 -4.67
C ILE A 87 -5.96 -7.44 -3.84
N ARG A 88 -5.36 -8.54 -4.31
CA ARG A 88 -5.38 -9.83 -3.58
C ARG A 88 -4.65 -9.74 -2.25
N PHE A 89 -3.56 -8.96 -2.18
CA PHE A 89 -2.89 -8.67 -0.92
C PHE A 89 -3.78 -7.82 -0.01
N LEU A 90 -4.34 -6.71 -0.49
CA LEU A 90 -5.15 -5.80 0.32
C LEU A 90 -6.37 -6.51 0.95
N PHE A 91 -7.09 -7.33 0.18
CA PHE A 91 -8.30 -8.01 0.66
C PHE A 91 -8.05 -9.38 1.29
N GLY A 92 -6.91 -10.03 0.99
CA GLY A 92 -6.61 -11.38 1.46
C GLY A 92 -5.32 -11.48 2.28
N GLY A 93 -4.21 -11.01 1.72
CA GLY A 93 -2.88 -11.10 2.33
C GLY A 93 -2.73 -10.27 3.61
N PHE A 94 -3.12 -9.00 3.57
CA PHE A 94 -2.98 -8.07 4.69
C PHE A 94 -3.82 -8.49 5.90
N PRO A 95 -5.13 -8.81 5.78
CA PRO A 95 -5.90 -9.31 6.91
C PRO A 95 -5.38 -10.63 7.48
N ARG A 96 -4.78 -11.49 6.63
CA ARG A 96 -4.13 -12.72 7.11
C ARG A 96 -2.87 -12.41 7.92
N LEU A 97 -2.06 -11.46 7.45
CA LEU A 97 -0.84 -11.02 8.13
C LEU A 97 -1.15 -10.38 9.49
N VAL A 98 -2.15 -9.50 9.56
CA VAL A 98 -2.60 -8.89 10.83
C VAL A 98 -3.03 -9.97 11.83
N ARG A 99 -3.75 -11.01 11.37
CA ARG A 99 -4.17 -12.13 12.23
C ARG A 99 -3.01 -13.03 12.66
N SER A 100 -2.02 -13.27 11.81
CA SER A 100 -0.83 -14.04 12.21
C SER A 100 0.01 -13.29 13.25
N GLU A 101 0.03 -11.96 13.17
CA GLU A 101 0.77 -11.07 14.08
C GLU A 101 -0.10 -10.51 15.22
N TRP A 102 -1.20 -11.21 15.57
CA TRP A 102 -2.20 -10.69 16.52
C TRP A 102 -1.63 -10.26 17.86
N ARG A 103 -0.54 -10.89 18.34
CA ARG A 103 0.10 -10.52 19.61
C ARG A 103 0.69 -9.12 19.56
N SER A 104 1.48 -8.83 18.51
CA SER A 104 2.07 -7.51 18.28
C SER A 104 0.99 -6.45 18.08
N VAL A 105 -0.07 -6.81 17.36
CA VAL A 105 -1.25 -5.94 17.15
C VAL A 105 -1.95 -5.67 18.47
N CYS A 106 -2.26 -6.69 19.27
CA CYS A 106 -2.91 -6.53 20.57
C CYS A 106 -2.08 -5.69 21.53
N VAL A 107 -0.76 -5.90 21.61
CA VAL A 107 0.12 -5.08 22.45
C VAL A 107 0.12 -3.63 21.98
N ALA A 108 0.29 -3.37 20.68
CA ALA A 108 0.28 -2.02 20.15
C ALA A 108 -1.07 -1.31 20.35
N SER A 109 -2.17 -2.02 20.10
CA SER A 109 -3.52 -1.51 20.34
C SER A 109 -3.76 -1.24 21.83
N LEU A 110 -3.35 -2.12 22.73
CA LEU A 110 -3.51 -1.92 24.17
C LEU A 110 -2.71 -0.71 24.66
N LEU A 111 -1.47 -0.56 24.20
CA LEU A 111 -0.63 0.59 24.56
C LEU A 111 -1.25 1.91 24.07
N PHE A 112 -1.71 1.95 22.82
CA PHE A 112 -2.27 3.15 22.22
C PHE A 112 -3.67 3.49 22.75
N PHE A 113 -4.63 2.56 22.63
CA PHE A 113 -6.01 2.81 23.08
C PHE A 113 -6.12 2.81 24.60
N GLY A 114 -5.28 2.04 25.30
CA GLY A 114 -5.24 2.05 26.76
C GLY A 114 -4.71 3.36 27.31
N SER A 115 -3.62 3.91 26.76
CA SER A 115 -3.12 5.22 27.19
C SER A 115 -4.09 6.35 26.83
N LEU A 116 -4.74 6.27 25.67
CA LEU A 116 -5.80 7.20 25.25
C LEU A 116 -6.99 7.17 26.20
N ALA A 117 -7.55 6.00 26.47
CA ALA A 117 -8.71 5.87 27.35
C ALA A 117 -8.37 6.28 28.79
N LEU A 118 -7.20 5.88 29.28
CA LEU A 118 -6.71 6.25 30.61
C LEU A 118 -6.57 7.76 30.72
N MET A 119 -5.85 8.41 29.80
CA MET A 119 -5.62 9.84 29.87
C MET A 119 -6.90 10.63 29.64
N GLY A 120 -7.78 10.20 28.73
CA GLY A 120 -9.07 10.86 28.52
C GLY A 120 -10.00 10.75 29.72
N LEU A 121 -10.01 9.62 30.43
CA LEU A 121 -10.72 9.51 31.71
C LEU A 121 -10.11 10.42 32.77
N LEU A 122 -8.78 10.44 32.86
CA LEU A 122 -8.06 11.24 33.84
C LEU A 122 -8.29 12.74 33.63
N THR A 123 -8.19 13.26 32.40
CA THR A 123 -8.44 14.69 32.13
C THR A 123 -9.92 15.06 32.24
N TYR A 124 -10.83 14.12 31.99
CA TYR A 124 -12.26 14.34 32.25
C TYR A 124 -12.53 14.52 33.76
N LEU A 125 -11.93 13.68 34.60
CA LEU A 125 -12.11 13.71 36.06
C LEU A 125 -11.30 14.83 36.73
N TYR A 126 -10.08 15.08 36.25
CA TYR A 126 -9.12 16.05 36.78
C TYR A 126 -8.62 16.95 35.64
N PRO A 127 -9.32 18.06 35.35
CA PRO A 127 -9.04 18.92 34.20
C PRO A 127 -7.60 19.42 34.12
N GLU A 128 -6.99 19.72 35.28
CA GLU A 128 -5.62 20.23 35.36
C GLU A 128 -4.56 19.28 34.78
N LEU A 129 -4.86 17.98 34.66
CA LEU A 129 -3.94 17.00 34.09
C LEU A 129 -3.64 17.25 32.62
N ILE A 130 -4.47 17.99 31.88
CA ILE A 130 -4.16 18.33 30.49
C ILE A 130 -2.84 19.12 30.40
N PHE A 131 -2.59 20.01 31.37
CA PHE A 131 -1.39 20.86 31.39
C PHE A 131 -0.10 20.11 31.74
N SER A 132 -0.20 18.83 32.10
CA SER A 132 0.97 17.96 32.24
C SER A 132 1.56 17.50 30.90
N LEU A 133 0.78 17.60 29.83
CA LEU A 133 1.13 17.11 28.49
C LEU A 133 1.02 18.19 27.41
N VAL A 134 0.06 19.10 27.55
CA VAL A 134 -0.27 20.12 26.55
C VAL A 134 -0.05 21.49 27.17
N SER A 135 0.66 22.39 26.48
CA SER A 135 0.87 23.75 26.98
C SER A 135 -0.44 24.54 27.01
N ALA A 136 -0.54 25.55 27.88
CA ALA A 136 -1.74 26.38 27.99
C ALA A 136 -2.11 27.08 26.67
N ASP A 137 -1.12 27.50 25.89
CA ASP A 137 -1.33 28.09 24.56
C ASP A 137 -1.97 27.11 23.59
N GLN A 138 -1.47 25.86 23.55
CA GLN A 138 -2.03 24.80 22.71
C GLN A 138 -3.45 24.42 23.13
N VAL A 139 -3.73 24.35 24.44
CA VAL A 139 -5.10 24.10 24.93
C VAL A 139 -6.04 25.20 24.44
N SER A 140 -5.64 26.49 24.55
CA SER A 140 -6.45 27.61 24.06
C SER A 140 -6.68 27.57 22.55
N GLU A 141 -5.68 27.20 21.76
CA GLU A 141 -5.83 27.01 20.31
C GLU A 141 -6.85 25.92 19.98
N MET A 142 -6.81 24.81 20.72
CA MET A 142 -7.71 23.68 20.50
C MET A 142 -9.14 23.99 20.94
N GLU A 143 -9.32 24.68 22.05
CA GLU A 143 -10.63 25.20 22.46
C GLU A 143 -11.22 26.10 21.38
N ARG A 144 -10.45 27.05 20.83
CA ARG A 144 -10.89 27.92 19.74
C ARG A 144 -11.25 27.13 18.47
N MET A 145 -10.54 26.04 18.19
CA MET A 145 -10.79 25.19 17.02
C MET A 145 -12.12 24.44 17.11
N TYR A 146 -12.51 24.01 18.31
CA TYR A 146 -13.70 23.22 18.58
C TYR A 146 -14.84 23.97 19.26
N ASP A 147 -14.71 25.29 19.42
CA ASP A 147 -15.75 26.15 20.01
C ASP A 147 -17.10 26.01 19.25
N PRO A 148 -18.16 25.54 19.93
CA PRO A 148 -19.49 25.41 19.34
C PRO A 148 -20.08 26.74 18.85
N ASP A 149 -19.78 27.86 19.53
CA ASP A 149 -20.30 29.17 19.17
C ASP A 149 -19.55 29.77 17.97
N ALA A 150 -18.30 29.35 17.72
CA ALA A 150 -17.59 29.69 16.49
C ALA A 150 -18.27 29.11 15.22
N ARG A 151 -19.11 28.07 15.36
CA ARG A 151 -19.95 27.55 14.25
C ARG A 151 -21.08 28.51 13.87
N ARG A 152 -21.58 29.33 14.81
CA ARG A 152 -22.63 30.34 14.54
C ARG A 152 -22.08 31.57 13.83
N LEU A 153 -20.80 31.87 14.01
CA LEU A 153 -20.09 33.00 13.38
C LEU A 153 -19.49 32.64 12.01
N GLY A 154 -19.99 31.61 11.33
CA GLY A 154 -19.65 31.34 9.93
C GLY A 154 -18.27 30.69 9.69
N ARG A 155 -17.45 30.43 10.72
CA ARG A 155 -16.05 30.00 10.52
C ARG A 155 -15.87 28.56 10.03
N PHE A 156 -16.88 27.70 10.12
CA PHE A 156 -16.87 26.38 9.47
C PHE A 156 -17.53 26.40 8.08
N SER A 157 -18.35 27.41 7.76
CA SER A 157 -18.97 27.59 6.44
C SER A 157 -18.17 28.54 5.52
N GLU A 158 -17.27 29.35 6.08
CA GLU A 158 -16.39 30.31 5.37
C GLU A 158 -14.95 29.82 5.20
N ARG A 159 -14.61 28.58 5.61
CA ARG A 159 -13.35 27.99 5.14
C ARG A 159 -13.49 27.80 3.63
N GLY A 160 -12.72 28.55 2.86
CA GLY A 160 -12.67 28.36 1.43
C GLY A 160 -12.27 26.90 1.16
N SER A 161 -12.94 26.24 0.23
CA SER A 161 -12.66 24.83 -0.09
C SER A 161 -11.18 24.55 -0.33
N GLY A 162 -10.40 25.54 -0.79
CA GLY A 162 -8.94 25.47 -0.92
C GLY A 162 -8.16 25.38 0.41
N GLU A 163 -8.59 26.03 1.49
CA GLU A 163 -7.97 25.92 2.81
C GLU A 163 -8.20 24.54 3.43
N ASP A 164 -9.38 23.95 3.19
CA ASP A 164 -9.70 22.58 3.63
C ASP A 164 -8.82 21.53 2.92
N TRP A 165 -8.54 21.70 1.62
CA TRP A 165 -7.63 20.80 0.89
C TRP A 165 -6.19 20.87 1.39
N VAL A 166 -5.69 22.07 1.73
CA VAL A 166 -4.34 22.25 2.28
C VAL A 166 -4.23 21.64 3.67
N MET A 167 -5.23 21.88 4.54
CA MET A 167 -5.26 21.32 5.89
C MET A 167 -5.39 19.79 5.85
N PHE A 168 -6.20 19.24 4.94
CA PHE A 168 -6.31 17.80 4.71
C PHE A 168 -4.97 17.18 4.29
N GLY A 169 -4.28 17.79 3.32
CA GLY A 169 -2.95 17.34 2.89
C GLY A 169 -1.92 17.40 4.02
N PHE A 170 -1.98 18.45 4.85
CA PHE A 170 -1.14 18.60 6.03
C PHE A 170 -1.39 17.48 7.07
N TYR A 171 -2.65 17.20 7.42
CA TYR A 171 -2.97 16.13 8.37
C TYR A 171 -2.57 14.75 7.86
N ILE A 172 -2.78 14.45 6.58
CA ILE A 172 -2.32 13.20 5.98
C ILE A 172 -0.80 13.08 6.09
N MET A 173 -0.05 14.12 5.71
CA MET A 173 1.41 14.10 5.79
C MET A 173 1.88 13.90 7.23
N ASN A 174 1.26 14.59 8.18
CA ASN A 174 1.58 14.48 9.60
C ASN A 174 1.30 13.06 10.13
N ASN A 175 0.11 12.52 9.86
CA ASN A 175 -0.30 11.21 10.36
C ASN A 175 0.53 10.08 9.72
N ILE A 176 0.80 10.15 8.42
CA ILE A 176 1.71 9.22 7.73
C ILE A 176 3.13 9.36 8.27
N GLY A 177 3.60 10.59 8.52
CA GLY A 177 4.90 10.86 9.13
C GLY A 177 5.04 10.19 10.50
N ILE A 178 4.04 10.37 11.38
CA ILE A 178 4.01 9.73 12.70
C ILE A 178 3.95 8.21 12.58
N ALA A 179 3.12 7.66 11.68
CA ALA A 179 3.04 6.22 11.45
C ALA A 179 4.39 5.65 10.98
N PHE A 180 5.05 6.33 10.05
CA PHE A 180 6.38 5.93 9.57
C PHE A 180 7.43 6.02 10.67
N GLN A 181 7.45 7.10 11.46
CA GLN A 181 8.35 7.24 12.61
C GLN A 181 8.11 6.15 13.65
N THR A 182 6.85 5.84 13.95
CA THR A 182 6.44 4.78 14.89
C THR A 182 6.95 3.42 14.42
N PHE A 183 6.81 3.12 13.13
CA PHE A 183 7.31 1.88 12.53
C PHE A 183 8.85 1.83 12.51
N ALA A 184 9.50 2.84 11.93
CA ALA A 184 10.94 2.85 11.69
C ALA A 184 11.74 2.88 13.00
N SER A 185 11.29 3.65 13.99
CA SER A 185 11.91 3.69 15.31
C SER A 185 11.76 2.39 16.11
N GLY A 186 10.92 1.45 15.63
CA GLY A 186 10.88 0.07 16.12
C GLY A 186 12.20 -0.68 15.93
N LEU A 187 13.06 -0.26 15.00
CA LEU A 187 14.43 -0.77 14.87
C LEU A 187 15.29 -0.50 16.11
N LEU A 188 14.92 0.48 16.95
CA LEU A 188 15.54 0.73 18.25
C LEU A 188 14.98 -0.24 19.30
N LEU A 189 15.01 -1.54 19.00
CA LEU A 189 14.56 -2.62 19.88
C LEU A 189 13.09 -2.47 20.33
N GLY A 190 12.25 -1.85 19.50
CA GLY A 190 10.83 -1.59 19.79
C GLY A 190 10.57 -0.40 20.70
N LEU A 191 11.60 0.24 21.29
CA LEU A 191 11.43 1.36 22.22
C LEU A 191 10.83 2.60 21.55
N GLY A 192 11.20 2.86 20.30
CA GLY A 192 10.64 3.97 19.54
C GLY A 192 9.13 3.80 19.29
N SER A 193 8.71 2.62 18.84
CA SER A 193 7.29 2.30 18.66
C SER A 193 6.51 2.42 19.97
N LEU A 194 7.07 1.95 21.09
CA LEU A 194 6.49 2.11 22.42
C LEU A 194 6.27 3.59 22.77
N PHE A 195 7.31 4.41 22.61
CA PHE A 195 7.25 5.84 22.90
C PHE A 195 6.15 6.53 22.08
N PHE A 196 6.14 6.35 20.75
CA PHE A 196 5.17 7.02 19.89
C PHE A 196 3.72 6.56 20.15
N LEU A 197 3.49 5.26 20.39
CA LEU A 197 2.15 4.75 20.71
C LEU A 197 1.63 5.35 22.02
N LEU A 198 2.46 5.36 23.06
CA LEU A 198 2.08 5.93 24.35
C LEU A 198 1.87 7.43 24.24
N PHE A 199 2.82 8.17 23.68
CA PHE A 199 2.76 9.62 23.57
C PHE A 199 1.53 10.08 22.77
N ASN A 200 1.28 9.50 21.59
CA ASN A 200 0.12 9.87 20.78
C ASN A 200 -1.19 9.49 21.48
N GLY A 201 -1.26 8.31 22.11
CA GLY A 201 -2.45 7.92 22.86
C GLY A 201 -2.73 8.86 24.03
N LEU A 202 -1.71 9.19 24.84
CA LEU A 202 -1.85 10.15 25.95
C LEU A 202 -2.29 11.53 25.44
N MET A 203 -1.66 12.06 24.38
CA MET A 203 -2.01 13.37 23.81
C MET A 203 -3.46 13.40 23.32
N ILE A 204 -3.87 12.44 22.50
CA ILE A 204 -5.25 12.37 21.98
C ILE A 204 -6.25 12.17 23.12
N GLY A 205 -5.91 11.32 24.10
CA GLY A 205 -6.72 11.09 25.28
C GLY A 205 -6.94 12.37 26.09
N ALA A 206 -5.85 13.09 26.41
CA ALA A 206 -5.91 14.31 27.21
C ALA A 206 -6.88 15.34 26.61
N VAL A 207 -6.74 15.54 25.29
CA VAL A 207 -7.56 16.44 24.48
C VAL A 207 -9.01 16.00 24.44
N ALA A 208 -9.26 14.72 24.17
CA ALA A 208 -10.61 14.16 24.11
C ALA A 208 -11.35 14.32 25.43
N GLY A 209 -10.68 14.02 26.56
CA GLY A 209 -11.25 14.18 27.89
C GLY A 209 -11.54 15.64 28.24
N HIS A 210 -10.61 16.55 27.96
CA HIS A 210 -10.76 17.99 28.21
C HIS A 210 -11.90 18.61 27.41
N LEU A 211 -11.89 18.43 26.08
CA LEU A 211 -12.93 18.98 25.21
C LEU A 211 -14.32 18.42 25.54
N THR A 212 -14.39 17.13 25.88
CA THR A 212 -15.65 16.52 26.35
C THR A 212 -16.11 17.15 27.66
N ARG A 213 -15.18 17.44 28.58
CA ARG A 213 -15.48 17.99 29.91
C ARG A 213 -16.02 19.42 29.85
N ILE A 214 -15.47 20.27 28.99
CA ILE A 214 -15.90 21.67 28.82
C ILE A 214 -17.14 21.84 27.94
N GLY A 215 -17.73 20.72 27.46
CA GLY A 215 -18.94 20.73 26.64
C GLY A 215 -18.70 20.84 25.13
N TYR A 216 -17.45 20.76 24.66
CA TYR A 216 -17.07 20.81 23.24
C TYR A 216 -17.01 19.41 22.61
N GLY A 217 -17.64 18.42 23.25
CA GLY A 217 -17.62 17.02 22.81
C GLY A 217 -18.29 16.82 21.44
N GLU A 218 -19.44 17.45 21.19
CA GLU A 218 -20.15 17.30 19.90
C GLU A 218 -19.27 17.69 18.69
N PRO A 219 -18.70 18.90 18.60
CA PRO A 219 -17.85 19.27 17.47
C PRO A 219 -16.61 18.39 17.33
N PHE A 220 -16.00 18.01 18.45
CA PHE A 220 -14.81 17.16 18.48
C PHE A 220 -15.11 15.73 17.99
N TRP A 221 -16.10 15.05 18.57
CA TRP A 221 -16.41 13.66 18.22
C TRP A 221 -17.00 13.52 16.81
N SER A 222 -17.72 14.52 16.31
CA SER A 222 -18.13 14.57 14.89
C SER A 222 -16.93 14.61 13.93
N PHE A 223 -15.84 15.28 14.31
CA PHE A 223 -14.61 15.29 13.52
C PHE A 223 -13.86 13.96 13.63
N VAL A 224 -13.71 13.44 14.86
CA VAL A 224 -12.99 12.20 15.14
C VAL A 224 -13.65 11.01 14.45
N ILE A 225 -14.98 10.90 14.43
CA ILE A 225 -15.65 9.73 13.80
C ILE A 225 -15.42 9.67 12.29
N GLY A 226 -15.19 10.80 11.62
CA GLY A 226 -14.93 10.86 10.18
C GLY A 226 -13.55 10.32 9.76
N HIS A 227 -12.57 10.35 10.67
CA HIS A 227 -11.16 10.06 10.34
C HIS A 227 -10.53 9.00 11.25
N GLY A 228 -10.94 8.96 12.52
CA GLY A 228 -10.30 8.20 13.58
C GLY A 228 -10.29 6.69 13.33
N ALA A 229 -11.30 6.13 12.66
CA ALA A 229 -11.31 4.70 12.36
C ALA A 229 -10.10 4.27 11.50
N PHE A 230 -9.69 5.09 10.53
CA PHE A 230 -8.54 4.79 9.67
C PHE A 230 -7.23 5.24 10.32
N GLU A 231 -7.20 6.42 10.91
CA GLU A 231 -5.95 7.01 11.43
C GLU A 231 -5.47 6.33 12.73
N LEU A 232 -6.37 6.10 13.68
CA LEU A 232 -6.04 5.48 14.97
C LEU A 232 -5.69 4.00 14.80
N THR A 233 -6.32 3.31 13.84
CA THR A 233 -5.94 1.93 13.52
C THR A 233 -4.62 1.87 12.76
N ALA A 234 -4.34 2.83 11.89
CA ALA A 234 -3.08 2.91 11.16
C ALA A 234 -1.87 3.06 12.10
N ILE A 235 -1.92 3.96 13.08
CA ILE A 235 -0.81 4.14 14.04
C ILE A 235 -0.61 2.89 14.91
N ALA A 236 -1.70 2.24 15.35
CA ALA A 236 -1.61 0.99 16.11
C ALA A 236 -0.96 -0.15 15.28
N LEU A 237 -1.32 -0.28 14.01
CA LEU A 237 -0.71 -1.27 13.10
C LEU A 237 0.75 -0.93 12.77
N ALA A 238 1.08 0.35 12.60
CA ALA A 238 2.46 0.80 12.41
C ALA A 238 3.34 0.46 13.63
N GLY A 239 2.81 0.66 14.83
CA GLY A 239 3.46 0.25 16.08
C GLY A 239 3.63 -1.27 16.20
N ALA A 240 2.62 -2.05 15.80
CA ALA A 240 2.72 -3.51 15.77
C ALA A 240 3.84 -4.00 14.83
N ALA A 241 3.93 -3.39 13.64
CA ALA A 241 5.01 -3.67 12.69
C ALA A 241 6.38 -3.25 13.24
N GLY A 242 6.47 -2.10 13.91
CA GLY A 242 7.70 -1.65 14.58
C GLY A 242 8.14 -2.59 15.71
N PHE A 243 7.21 -3.10 16.52
CA PHE A 243 7.51 -4.11 17.53
C PHE A 243 7.99 -5.43 16.94
N LYS A 244 7.43 -5.86 15.80
CA LYS A 244 7.91 -7.05 15.09
C LYS A 244 9.38 -6.90 14.68
N LEU A 245 9.77 -5.74 14.16
CA LEU A 245 11.18 -5.44 13.81
C LEU A 245 12.07 -5.40 15.07
N GLY A 246 11.61 -4.72 16.13
CA GLY A 246 12.33 -4.64 17.39
C GLY A 246 12.54 -6.00 18.04
N TRP A 247 11.52 -6.86 18.01
CA TRP A 247 11.57 -8.22 18.53
C TRP A 247 12.56 -9.09 17.76
N ALA A 248 12.61 -8.97 16.43
CA ALA A 248 13.58 -9.68 15.60
C ALA A 248 15.04 -9.32 15.95
N LEU A 249 15.30 -8.10 16.42
CA LEU A 249 16.62 -7.65 16.86
C LEU A 249 16.94 -8.04 18.31
N LEU A 250 15.94 -7.98 19.19
CA LEU A 250 16.05 -8.34 20.61
C LEU A 250 16.25 -9.85 20.81
N ALA A 251 15.45 -10.65 20.12
CA ALA A 251 15.40 -12.11 20.29
C ALA A 251 15.44 -12.83 18.93
N PRO A 252 16.57 -12.79 18.20
CA PRO A 252 16.70 -13.38 16.86
C PRO A 252 16.71 -14.93 16.86
N GLY A 253 16.73 -15.56 18.04
CA GLY A 253 16.81 -17.02 18.18
C GLY A 253 18.14 -17.56 17.66
N ARG A 254 18.08 -18.45 16.66
CA ARG A 254 19.27 -19.07 16.03
C ARG A 254 19.82 -18.27 14.84
N LEU A 255 19.13 -17.21 14.44
CA LEU A 255 19.50 -16.41 13.29
C LEU A 255 20.46 -15.29 13.70
N THR A 256 21.24 -14.80 12.75
CA THR A 256 21.90 -13.51 12.92
C THR A 256 20.84 -12.39 12.96
N ARG A 257 21.13 -11.28 13.64
CA ARG A 257 20.19 -10.14 13.73
C ARG A 257 19.79 -9.60 12.35
N SER A 258 20.71 -9.62 11.37
CA SER A 258 20.45 -9.20 9.99
C SER A 258 19.48 -10.15 9.28
N GLU A 259 19.65 -11.47 9.44
CA GLU A 259 18.75 -12.47 8.87
C GLU A 259 17.37 -12.43 9.53
N ALA A 260 17.31 -12.31 10.85
CA ALA A 260 16.07 -12.18 11.59
C ALA A 260 15.28 -10.94 11.14
N LEU A 261 15.96 -9.81 10.94
CA LEU A 261 15.35 -8.58 10.45
C LEU A 261 14.83 -8.74 9.01
N ARG A 262 15.60 -9.41 8.14
CA ARG A 262 15.21 -9.67 6.75
C ARG A 262 13.97 -10.56 6.64
N LEU A 263 13.78 -11.50 7.57
CA LEU A 263 12.58 -12.35 7.61
C LEU A 263 11.39 -11.64 8.28
N ALA A 264 11.65 -10.66 9.14
CA ALA A 264 10.61 -9.89 9.82
C ALA A 264 10.01 -8.78 8.95
N ALA A 265 10.82 -8.21 8.04
CA ALA A 265 10.43 -7.20 7.06
C ALA A 265 9.66 -7.82 5.88
#